data_AF-S4RVG7-F1
#
_entry.id   AF-S4RVG7-F1
#
_cell.length_a   1.000
_cell.length_b   1.000
_cell.length_c   1.000
_cell.angle_alpha   90.00
_cell.angle_beta   90.00
_cell.angle_gamma   90.00
#
_symmetry.space_group_name_H-M   'P 1'
#
loop_
_entity.id
_entity.type
_entity.pdbx_description
1 polymer ?
#
loop_
_entity_poly.entity_id
_entity_poly.type
_entity_poly.pdbx_seq_one_letter_code
_entity_poly.pdbx_strand_id
1 'polypeptide(L)'
;ALLGELSEAPIKRCPACGVLIERNEGCAQMMCGKCRHAFCWYCLQSLDGDFLLRHYDRGPCRNKLGHTRASVLWHRTQVVCIFAGLGVLLIAASPFLLLAAPCVLCARCRPRCLRKRRGTDANAP
;
A
#
# COMPACT_ATOMS: atom_id res chain seq x y z
N ALA A 1 31.32 -19.79 20.25
CA ALA A 1 30.56 -20.22 19.05
C ALA A 1 29.07 -20.45 19.33
N LEU A 2 28.66 -21.04 20.47
CA LEU A 2 27.25 -21.41 20.75
C LEU A 2 26.23 -20.25 20.91
N LEU A 3 26.67 -19.00 21.13
CA LEU A 3 25.75 -17.85 21.27
C LEU A 3 25.41 -17.16 19.93
N GLY A 4 26.12 -17.48 18.83
CA GLY A 4 25.86 -16.89 17.51
C GLY A 4 24.60 -17.43 16.85
N GLU A 5 24.44 -18.75 16.88
CA GLU A 5 23.35 -19.50 16.19
C GLU A 5 21.95 -19.18 16.75
N LEU A 6 21.85 -18.86 18.05
CA LEU A 6 20.57 -18.49 18.68
C LEU A 6 20.06 -17.13 18.22
N SER A 7 20.93 -16.25 17.71
CA SER A 7 20.54 -14.89 17.29
C SER A 7 19.74 -14.89 15.98
N GLU A 8 19.93 -15.92 15.14
CA GLU A 8 19.30 -16.06 13.81
C GLU A 8 18.19 -17.12 13.76
N ALA A 9 17.94 -17.83 14.86
CA ALA A 9 16.82 -18.78 14.93
C ALA A 9 15.51 -18.08 14.48
N PRO A 10 14.70 -18.70 13.60
CA PRO A 10 13.47 -18.10 13.08
C PRO A 10 12.36 -18.02 14.12
N ILE A 11 12.47 -18.75 15.23
CA ILE A 11 11.48 -18.81 16.30
C ILE A 11 12.15 -18.50 17.64
N LYS A 12 11.55 -17.62 18.45
CA LYS A 12 12.00 -17.30 19.82
C LYS A 12 10.81 -17.20 20.76
N ARG A 13 11.08 -17.18 22.07
CA ARG A 13 10.06 -16.98 23.10
C ARG A 13 9.88 -15.50 23.43
N CYS A 14 8.65 -15.10 23.69
CA CYS A 14 8.33 -13.79 24.24
C CYS A 14 9.02 -13.61 25.61
N PRO A 15 9.77 -12.53 25.86
CA PRO A 15 10.42 -12.30 27.16
C PRO A 15 9.42 -12.02 28.29
N ALA A 16 8.19 -11.58 27.97
CA ALA A 16 7.17 -11.28 28.98
C ALA A 16 6.27 -12.48 29.32
N CYS A 17 5.84 -13.28 28.32
CA CYS A 17 4.86 -14.36 28.54
C CYS A 17 5.29 -15.75 28.04
N GLY A 18 6.50 -15.88 27.48
CA GLY A 18 7.11 -17.18 27.13
C GLY A 18 6.54 -17.90 25.92
N VAL A 19 5.49 -17.37 25.27
CA VAL A 19 4.93 -17.96 24.04
C VAL A 19 5.92 -17.90 22.90
N LEU A 20 5.88 -18.91 22.02
CA LEU A 20 6.70 -18.94 20.82
C LEU A 20 6.19 -17.92 19.81
N ILE A 21 7.12 -17.19 19.22
CA ILE A 21 6.88 -16.17 18.21
C ILE A 21 7.85 -16.44 17.06
N GLU A 22 7.31 -16.53 15.86
CA GLU A 22 8.07 -16.61 14.62
C GLU A 22 8.46 -15.21 14.15
N ARG A 23 9.68 -15.07 13.65
CA ARG A 23 10.18 -13.80 13.12
C ARG A 23 9.44 -13.44 11.85
N ASN A 24 8.84 -12.26 11.82
CA ASN A 24 8.42 -11.61 10.60
C ASN A 24 9.66 -11.22 9.78
N GLU A 25 9.84 -11.85 8.62
CA GLU A 25 10.93 -11.55 7.69
C GLU A 25 10.98 -10.03 7.43
N GLY A 26 12.09 -9.40 7.81
CA GLY A 26 12.31 -7.97 7.61
C GLY A 26 11.99 -7.07 8.81
N CYS A 27 11.45 -7.54 9.93
CA CYS A 27 11.37 -6.72 11.16
C CYS A 27 12.24 -7.28 12.28
N ALA A 28 12.88 -6.40 13.04
CA ALA A 28 13.49 -6.76 14.32
C ALA A 28 12.74 -6.25 15.54
N GLN A 29 11.79 -5.32 15.36
CA GLN A 29 10.90 -4.87 16.41
C GLN A 29 9.65 -5.75 16.37
N MET A 30 9.52 -6.63 17.36
CA MET A 30 8.44 -7.60 17.39
C MET A 30 7.45 -7.26 18.49
N MET A 31 6.19 -7.58 18.23
CA MET A 31 5.10 -7.42 19.20
C MET A 31 4.47 -8.78 19.45
N CYS A 32 4.38 -9.19 20.70
CA CYS A 32 3.74 -10.44 21.06
C CYS A 32 2.21 -10.37 20.80
N GLY A 33 1.66 -11.30 20.02
CA GLY A 33 0.21 -11.34 19.79
C GLY A 33 -0.63 -11.64 21.04
N LYS A 34 -0.05 -12.31 22.05
CA LYS A 34 -0.76 -12.68 23.29
C LYS A 34 -0.77 -11.56 24.33
N CYS A 35 0.41 -11.04 24.69
CA CYS A 35 0.52 -10.02 25.76
C CYS A 35 0.77 -8.59 25.23
N ARG A 36 0.86 -8.40 23.91
CA ARG A 36 1.16 -7.12 23.25
C ARG A 36 2.48 -6.45 23.61
N HIS A 37 3.36 -7.17 24.31
CA HIS A 37 4.71 -6.71 24.65
C HIS A 37 5.54 -6.49 23.38
N ALA A 38 6.06 -5.28 23.21
CA ALA A 38 7.00 -4.93 22.15
C ALA A 38 8.43 -5.18 22.62
N PHE A 39 9.25 -5.85 21.81
CA PHE A 39 10.63 -6.20 22.15
C PHE A 39 11.52 -6.32 20.91
N CYS A 40 12.83 -6.29 21.12
CA CYS A 40 13.82 -6.44 20.04
C CYS A 40 14.18 -7.90 19.85
N TRP A 41 14.14 -8.40 18.61
CA TRP A 41 14.44 -9.80 18.29
C TRP A 41 15.86 -10.24 18.66
N TYR A 42 16.83 -9.32 18.55
CA TYR A 42 18.25 -9.63 18.74
C TYR A 42 18.65 -9.69 20.21
N CYS A 43 18.22 -8.72 21.01
CA CYS A 43 18.63 -8.58 22.41
C CYS A 43 17.52 -8.94 23.40
N LEU A 44 16.30 -9.23 22.93
CA LEU A 44 15.12 -9.57 23.73
C LEU A 44 14.74 -8.51 24.77
N GLN A 45 15.26 -7.29 24.65
CA GLN A 45 14.90 -6.15 25.50
C GLN A 45 13.50 -5.63 25.15
N SER A 46 12.79 -5.15 26.18
CA SER A 46 11.51 -4.47 26.01
C SER A 46 11.69 -3.15 25.28
N LEU A 47 10.79 -2.88 24.34
CA LEU A 47 10.65 -1.60 23.63
C LEU A 47 9.36 -0.86 24.00
N ASP A 48 8.64 -1.30 25.03
CA ASP A 48 7.36 -0.70 25.41
C ASP A 48 7.48 0.78 25.81
N GLY A 49 8.66 1.21 26.30
CA GLY A 49 8.96 2.61 26.62
C GLY A 49 9.71 3.38 25.52
N ASP A 50 10.18 2.69 24.46
CA ASP A 50 11.05 3.25 23.42
C ASP A 50 10.26 3.57 22.13
N PHE A 51 9.24 4.43 22.26
CA PHE A 51 8.37 4.85 21.14
C PHE A 51 9.12 5.44 19.95
N LEU A 52 10.33 5.97 20.16
CA LEU A 52 11.13 6.66 19.15
C LEU A 52 12.12 5.74 18.40
N LEU A 53 12.10 4.42 18.62
CA LEU A 53 13.05 3.47 18.01
C LEU A 53 14.53 3.78 18.33
N ARG A 54 14.80 4.54 19.40
CA ARG A 54 16.16 4.96 19.80
C ARG A 54 17.10 3.78 20.03
N HIS A 55 16.54 2.64 20.41
CA HIS A 55 17.26 1.37 20.53
C HIS A 55 18.03 0.99 19.24
N TYR A 56 17.51 1.31 18.07
CA TYR A 56 18.12 0.98 16.78
C TYR A 56 19.05 2.06 16.22
N ASP A 57 19.18 3.20 16.90
CA ASP A 57 20.10 4.27 16.52
C ASP A 57 21.49 4.10 17.16
N ARG A 58 21.61 3.31 18.24
CA ARG A 58 22.83 3.16 19.06
C ARG A 58 23.08 1.71 19.49
N GLY A 59 24.31 1.40 19.88
CA GLY A 59 24.65 0.12 20.50
C GLY A 59 24.59 -1.10 19.56
N PRO A 60 24.44 -2.34 20.10
CA PRO A 60 24.62 -3.60 19.36
C PRO A 60 23.48 -3.92 18.37
N CYS A 61 22.34 -3.24 18.49
CA CYS A 61 21.18 -3.39 17.60
C CYS A 61 21.08 -2.28 16.55
N ARG A 62 22.10 -1.42 16.44
CA ARG A 62 22.12 -0.30 15.49
C ARG A 62 21.89 -0.76 14.06
N ASN A 63 21.01 -0.08 13.33
CA ASN A 63 20.65 -0.37 11.94
C ASN A 63 20.04 -1.76 11.67
N LYS A 64 19.66 -2.53 12.70
CA LYS A 64 19.10 -3.88 12.51
C LYS A 64 17.56 -3.95 12.47
N LEU A 65 16.85 -2.82 12.32
CA LEU A 65 15.37 -2.80 12.33
C LEU A 65 14.75 -3.63 11.18
N GLY A 66 15.46 -3.76 10.05
CA GLY A 66 15.10 -4.60 8.91
C GLY A 66 14.17 -3.94 7.87
N HIS A 67 13.50 -2.84 8.22
CA HIS A 67 12.73 -2.04 7.27
C HIS A 67 13.40 -0.71 6.98
N THR A 68 13.48 -0.34 5.71
CA THR A 68 13.77 1.02 5.30
C THR A 68 12.58 1.90 5.68
N ARG A 69 12.78 2.94 6.50
CA ARG A 69 11.77 3.99 6.81
C ARG A 69 11.10 4.56 5.54
N ALA A 70 11.74 4.36 4.39
CA ALA A 70 11.26 4.66 3.06
C ALA A 70 9.97 3.93 2.66
N SER A 71 9.70 2.67 3.05
CA SER A 71 8.49 1.96 2.56
C SER A 71 7.18 2.57 3.09
N VAL A 72 7.16 2.96 4.37
CA VAL A 72 6.01 3.62 5.00
C VAL A 72 5.82 5.04 4.46
N LEU A 73 6.93 5.75 4.21
CA LEU A 73 6.90 7.05 3.53
C LEU A 73 6.40 6.90 2.09
N TRP A 74 6.91 5.94 1.33
CA TRP A 74 6.54 5.67 -0.07
C TRP A 74 5.07 5.31 -0.22
N HIS A 75 4.51 4.50 0.70
CA HIS A 75 3.09 4.17 0.68
C HIS A 75 2.20 5.38 1.00
N ARG A 76 2.65 6.30 1.85
CA ARG A 76 1.93 7.56 2.11
C ARG A 76 1.99 8.51 0.92
N THR A 77 3.15 8.66 0.27
CA THR A 77 3.28 9.50 -0.92
C THR A 77 2.54 8.92 -2.13
N GLN A 78 2.57 7.60 -2.31
CA GLN A 78 1.90 6.92 -3.43
C GLN A 78 0.39 7.15 -3.42
N VAL A 79 -0.25 7.05 -2.25
CA VAL A 79 -1.70 7.31 -2.12
C VAL A 79 -2.03 8.76 -2.46
N VAL A 80 -1.25 9.72 -1.96
CA VAL A 80 -1.44 11.15 -2.26
C VAL A 80 -1.25 11.44 -3.75
N CYS A 81 -0.22 10.87 -4.39
CA CYS A 81 0.04 11.04 -5.82
C CYS A 81 -1.07 10.42 -6.69
N ILE A 82 -1.61 9.25 -6.33
CA ILE A 82 -2.70 8.62 -7.07
C ILE A 82 -3.97 9.48 -7.02
N PHE A 83 -4.37 9.95 -5.85
CA PHE A 83 -5.56 10.80 -5.72
C PHE A 83 -5.40 12.14 -6.45
N ALA A 84 -4.23 12.77 -6.33
CA ALA A 84 -3.93 13.99 -7.07
C ALA A 84 -3.96 13.76 -8.60
N GLY A 85 -3.32 12.69 -9.08
CA GLY A 85 -3.26 12.34 -10.50
C GLY A 85 -4.63 12.03 -11.10
N LEU A 86 -5.45 11.21 -10.42
CA LEU A 86 -6.81 10.91 -10.86
C LEU A 86 -7.69 12.15 -10.85
N GLY A 87 -7.57 13.01 -9.82
CA GLY A 87 -8.30 14.28 -9.75
C GLY A 87 -7.97 15.20 -10.92
N VAL A 88 -6.69 15.42 -11.19
CA VAL A 88 -6.22 16.26 -12.32
C VAL A 88 -6.69 15.69 -13.65
N LEU A 89 -6.59 14.36 -13.84
CA LEU A 89 -7.03 13.70 -15.07
C LEU A 89 -8.53 13.88 -15.31
N LEU A 90 -9.36 13.71 -14.27
CA LEU A 90 -10.81 13.90 -14.38
C LEU A 90 -11.18 15.36 -14.67
N ILE A 91 -10.49 16.32 -14.03
CA ILE A 91 -10.69 17.75 -14.26
C ILE A 91 -10.30 18.13 -15.70
N ALA A 92 -9.21 17.58 -16.24
CA ALA A 92 -8.77 17.84 -17.61
C ALA A 92 -9.62 17.10 -18.66
N ALA A 93 -10.08 15.89 -18.35
CA ALA A 93 -10.94 15.11 -19.23
C ALA A 93 -12.37 15.67 -19.29
N SER A 94 -12.88 16.27 -18.21
CA SER A 94 -14.22 16.87 -18.15
C SER A 94 -14.50 17.90 -19.28
N PRO A 95 -13.67 18.93 -19.51
CA PRO A 95 -13.89 19.89 -20.59
C PRO A 95 -13.75 19.24 -21.98
N PHE A 96 -12.80 18.30 -22.16
CA PHE A 96 -12.66 17.55 -23.41
C PHE A 96 -13.89 16.67 -23.70
N LEU A 97 -14.44 16.00 -22.68
CA LEU A 97 -15.65 15.20 -22.79
C LEU A 97 -16.88 16.08 -23.05
N LEU A 98 -16.99 17.24 -22.42
CA LEU A 98 -18.09 18.19 -22.66
C LEU A 98 -18.05 18.79 -24.08
N LEU A 99 -16.86 19.07 -24.63
CA LEU A 99 -16.70 19.52 -26.01
C LEU A 99 -16.93 18.39 -27.03
N ALA A 100 -16.47 17.17 -26.73
CA ALA A 100 -16.60 16.03 -27.64
C ALA A 100 -18.00 15.39 -27.61
N ALA A 101 -18.73 15.46 -26.49
CA ALA A 101 -20.05 14.86 -26.32
C ALA A 101 -21.07 15.31 -27.41
N PRO A 102 -21.27 16.61 -27.70
CA PRO A 102 -22.20 17.02 -28.76
C PRO A 102 -21.74 16.55 -30.15
N CYS A 103 -20.43 16.55 -30.41
CA CYS A 103 -19.86 16.06 -31.68
C CYS A 103 -20.03 14.54 -31.84
N VAL A 104 -19.81 13.76 -30.78
CA VAL A 104 -19.95 12.30 -30.77
C VAL A 104 -21.42 11.89 -30.82
N LEU A 105 -22.30 12.59 -30.12
CA LEU A 105 -23.75 12.38 -30.20
C LEU A 105 -24.28 12.69 -31.60
N CYS A 106 -23.88 13.82 -32.21
CA CYS A 106 -24.24 14.15 -33.60
C CYS A 106 -23.68 13.13 -34.60
N ALA A 107 -22.42 12.71 -34.45
CA ALA A 107 -21.79 11.70 -35.31
C ALA A 107 -22.43 10.30 -35.16
N ARG A 108 -22.93 9.94 -33.97
CA ARG A 108 -23.66 8.68 -33.71
C ARG A 108 -25.16 8.75 -34.05
N CYS A 109 -25.74 9.95 -34.17
CA CYS A 109 -27.12 10.15 -34.66
C CYS A 109 -27.20 10.15 -36.20
N ARG A 110 -26.15 10.56 -36.90
CA ARG A 110 -26.06 10.50 -38.38
C ARG A 110 -26.30 9.10 -38.97
N PRO A 111 -25.69 8.00 -38.48
CA PRO A 111 -25.98 6.65 -39.00
C PRO A 111 -27.37 6.12 -38.58
N ARG A 112 -27.91 6.54 -37.42
CA ARG A 112 -29.25 6.13 -36.96
C ARG A 112 -30.38 6.80 -37.75
N CYS A 113 -30.25 8.08 -38.09
CA CYS A 113 -31.22 8.77 -38.94
C CYS A 113 -31.17 8.31 -40.41
N LEU A 114 -29.98 8.05 -40.96
CA LEU A 114 -29.83 7.51 -42.32
C LEU A 114 -30.41 6.10 -42.47
N ARG A 115 -30.31 5.27 -41.42
CA ARG A 115 -30.93 3.93 -41.39
C ARG A 115 -32.46 4.01 -41.27
N LYS A 116 -33.00 5.04 -40.59
CA LYS A 116 -34.46 5.24 -40.48
C LYS A 116 -35.11 5.73 -41.78
N ARG A 117 -34.44 6.59 -42.57
CA ARG A 117 -34.89 6.94 -43.93
C ARG A 117 -34.91 5.73 -44.86
N ARG A 118 -33.85 4.93 -44.89
CA ARG A 118 -33.78 3.73 -45.74
C ARG A 118 -34.84 2.65 -45.43
N GLY A 119 -35.35 2.59 -44.20
CA GLY A 119 -36.41 1.66 -43.81
C GLY A 119 -37.83 2.16 -44.06
N THR A 120 -38.02 3.46 -44.28
CA THR A 120 -39.34 4.05 -44.60
C THR A 120 -39.60 4.07 -46.11
N ASP A 121 -38.56 4.14 -46.94
CA ASP A 121 -38.68 4.04 -48.41
C ASP A 121 -38.89 2.59 -48.92
N ALA A 122 -38.62 1.57 -48.09
CA ALA A 122 -38.78 0.15 -48.44
C ALA A 122 -40.17 -0.44 -48.10
N ASN A 123 -41.07 0.38 -47.55
CA ASN A 123 -42.42 -0.03 -47.15
C ASN A 123 -43.46 1.02 -47.58
N ALA A 124 -43.22 1.65 -48.73
CA ALA A 124 -44.23 2.40 -49.45
C ALA A 124 -44.98 1.42 -50.40
N PRO A 125 -46.33 1.37 -50.35
CA PRO A 125 -47.14 0.49 -51.19
C PRO A 125 -47.14 0.90 -52.67
#